data_AF-A0A328SMM0-F1
#
_entry.id   AF-A0A328SMM0-F1
#
_cell.length_a   1.000
_cell.length_b   1.000
_cell.length_c   1.000
_cell.angle_alpha   90.00
_cell.angle_beta   90.00
_cell.angle_gamma   90.00
#
_symmetry.space_group_name_H-M   'P 1'
#
loop_
_entity.id
_entity.type
_entity.pdbx_description
1 polymer ?
#
loop_
_entity_poly.entity_id
_entity_poly.type
_entity_poly.pdbx_seq_one_letter_code
_entity_poly.pdbx_strand_id
1 'polypeptide(L)'
;MFKNKTMNLFDEKIRERKIIYDELLKKELESLNTKIKSDKYDVNKMITKSGFGNVYHDLLDSKDKLSSEYQSKYNQAYHSIDVELYKLNKRIDRETKSINYRYNNKKEKVYDQVLSKIM
;
A
#
# COMPACT_ATOMS: atom_id res chain seq x y z
N MET A 1 -22.19 8.87 67.93
CA MET A 1 -21.14 7.84 67.67
C MET A 1 -21.57 6.69 66.74
N PHE A 2 -22.86 6.38 66.58
CA PHE A 2 -23.31 5.22 65.77
C PHE A 2 -23.28 5.40 64.24
N LYS A 3 -23.38 6.63 63.72
CA LYS A 3 -23.45 6.91 62.26
C LYS A 3 -22.17 6.51 61.49
N ASN A 4 -20.99 6.68 62.08
CA ASN A 4 -19.72 6.36 61.38
C ASN A 4 -19.47 4.86 61.22
N LYS A 5 -19.98 4.04 62.15
CA LYS A 5 -19.76 2.58 62.12
C LYS A 5 -20.66 1.90 61.09
N THR A 6 -21.90 2.37 60.94
CA THR A 6 -22.82 1.89 59.90
C THR A 6 -22.43 2.36 58.50
N MET A 7 -21.89 3.58 58.35
CA MET A 7 -21.42 4.09 57.06
C MET A 7 -20.20 3.29 56.56
N ASN A 8 -19.24 3.00 57.45
CA ASN A 8 -18.11 2.11 57.12
C ASN A 8 -18.55 0.71 56.70
N LEU A 9 -19.58 0.14 57.34
CA LEU A 9 -20.09 -1.19 56.99
C LEU A 9 -20.76 -1.23 55.61
N PHE A 10 -21.42 -0.14 55.21
CA PHE A 10 -22.03 -0.01 53.88
C PHE A 10 -20.97 0.15 52.79
N ASP A 11 -19.95 0.98 53.03
CA ASP A 11 -18.84 1.18 52.10
C ASP A 11 -18.00 -0.08 51.90
N GLU A 12 -17.86 -0.89 52.96
CA GLU A 12 -17.21 -2.20 52.92
C GLU A 12 -18.00 -3.19 52.07
N LYS A 13 -19.32 -3.30 52.27
CA LYS A 13 -20.20 -4.13 51.43
C LYS A 13 -20.24 -3.71 49.95
N ILE A 14 -20.19 -2.40 49.68
CA ILE A 14 -20.13 -1.89 48.29
C ILE A 14 -18.80 -2.29 47.64
N ARG A 15 -17.69 -2.20 48.38
CA ARG A 15 -16.37 -2.66 47.91
C ARG A 15 -16.36 -4.16 47.63
N GLU A 16 -16.87 -4.98 48.54
CA GLU A 16 -16.95 -6.43 48.36
C GLU A 16 -17.75 -6.81 47.11
N ARG A 17 -18.93 -6.18 46.92
CA ARG A 17 -19.73 -6.42 45.71
C ARG A 17 -19.01 -6.01 44.44
N LYS A 18 -18.26 -4.91 44.47
CA LYS A 18 -17.49 -4.44 43.32
C LYS A 18 -16.36 -5.43 42.98
N ILE A 19 -15.66 -5.94 43.99
CA ILE A 19 -14.62 -6.97 43.81
C ILE A 19 -15.22 -8.25 43.20
N ILE A 20 -16.34 -8.74 43.74
CA ILE A 20 -17.03 -9.92 43.21
C ILE A 20 -17.46 -9.72 41.74
N TYR A 21 -17.97 -8.54 41.42
CA TYR A 21 -18.38 -8.19 40.07
C TYR A 21 -17.19 -8.14 39.10
N ASP A 22 -16.08 -7.52 39.52
CA ASP A 22 -14.85 -7.45 38.72
C ASP A 22 -14.23 -8.84 38.50
N GLU A 23 -14.29 -9.73 39.50
CA GLU A 23 -13.85 -11.12 39.38
C GLU A 23 -14.71 -11.93 38.39
N LEU A 24 -16.03 -11.76 38.45
CA LEU A 24 -16.96 -12.40 37.50
C LEU A 24 -16.71 -11.92 36.07
N LEU A 25 -16.57 -10.61 35.87
CA LEU A 25 -16.24 -10.04 34.57
C LEU A 25 -14.93 -10.58 34.05
N LYS A 26 -13.88 -10.61 34.87
CA LYS A 26 -12.57 -11.14 34.47
C LYS A 26 -12.66 -12.60 34.04
N LYS A 27 -13.41 -13.43 34.77
CA LYS A 27 -13.61 -14.85 34.46
C LYS A 27 -14.38 -15.05 33.15
N GLU A 28 -15.41 -14.24 32.91
CA GLU A 28 -16.13 -14.27 31.63
C GLU A 28 -15.23 -13.82 30.47
N LEU A 29 -14.41 -12.78 30.67
CA LEU A 29 -13.48 -12.28 29.66
C LEU A 29 -12.40 -13.31 29.31
N GLU A 30 -11.85 -14.01 30.30
CA GLU A 30 -10.90 -15.12 30.11
C GLU A 30 -11.54 -16.31 29.37
N SER A 31 -12.78 -16.66 29.73
CA SER A 31 -13.57 -17.69 29.05
C SER A 31 -13.86 -17.32 27.59
N LEU A 32 -14.19 -16.06 27.32
CA LEU A 32 -14.41 -15.57 25.96
C LEU A 32 -13.12 -15.59 25.14
N ASN A 33 -12.02 -15.13 25.73
CA ASN A 33 -10.72 -15.06 25.09
C ASN A 33 -10.18 -16.46 24.75
N THR A 34 -10.37 -17.43 25.63
CA THR A 34 -10.01 -18.84 25.36
C THR A 34 -10.88 -19.45 24.26
N LYS A 35 -12.18 -19.13 24.20
CA LYS A 35 -13.06 -19.55 23.10
C LYS A 35 -12.67 -18.93 21.76
N ILE A 36 -12.38 -17.62 21.72
CA ILE A 36 -11.95 -16.91 20.50
C ILE A 36 -10.62 -17.45 19.98
N LYS A 37 -9.67 -17.72 20.89
CA LYS A 37 -8.39 -18.35 20.55
C LYS A 37 -8.51 -19.83 20.21
N SER A 38 -9.67 -20.45 20.47
CA SER A 38 -9.87 -21.83 20.07
C SER A 38 -10.01 -21.91 18.56
N ASP A 39 -9.30 -22.88 17.99
CA ASP A 39 -9.29 -23.29 16.58
C ASP A 39 -10.67 -23.52 15.94
N LYS A 40 -11.74 -23.54 16.74
CA LYS A 40 -13.11 -23.65 16.28
C LYS A 40 -13.57 -22.41 15.52
N TYR A 41 -13.05 -21.23 15.86
CA TYR A 41 -13.44 -19.93 15.28
C TYR A 41 -12.40 -19.34 14.34
N ASP A 42 -11.31 -20.05 14.09
CA ASP A 42 -10.37 -19.67 13.04
C ASP A 42 -11.04 -19.91 11.68
N VAL A 43 -11.25 -18.82 10.94
CA VAL A 43 -11.87 -18.78 9.61
C VAL A 43 -11.17 -19.75 8.66
N ASN A 44 -9.84 -19.86 8.72
CA ASN A 44 -9.09 -20.77 7.87
C ASN A 44 -9.41 -22.24 8.20
N LYS A 45 -9.55 -22.58 9.49
CA LYS A 45 -9.96 -23.93 9.94
C LYS A 45 -11.43 -24.23 9.66
N MET A 46 -12.31 -23.25 9.74
CA MET A 46 -13.73 -23.41 9.39
C MET A 46 -13.88 -23.67 7.89
N ILE A 47 -13.14 -22.95 7.04
CA ILE A 47 -13.16 -23.11 5.58
C ILE A 47 -12.57 -24.46 5.16
N THR A 48 -11.45 -24.89 5.75
CA THR A 48 -10.88 -26.23 5.46
C THR A 48 -11.77 -27.38 5.93
N LYS A 49 -12.48 -27.24 7.06
CA LYS A 49 -13.41 -28.27 7.57
C LYS A 49 -14.75 -28.35 6.83
N SER A 50 -15.17 -27.29 6.13
CA SER A 50 -16.49 -27.19 5.51
C SER A 50 -16.55 -27.65 4.05
N GLY A 51 -15.47 -28.21 3.50
CA GLY A 51 -15.38 -28.62 2.10
C GLY A 51 -15.21 -27.47 1.11
N PHE A 52 -15.36 -26.22 1.56
CA PHE A 52 -15.12 -25.00 0.78
C PHE A 52 -13.65 -24.61 0.67
N GLY A 53 -12.73 -25.35 1.31
CA GLY A 53 -11.29 -25.11 1.26
C GLY A 53 -10.76 -24.91 -0.15
N ASN A 54 -11.13 -25.80 -1.07
CA ASN A 54 -10.68 -25.71 -2.47
C ASN A 54 -11.21 -24.45 -3.15
N VAL A 55 -12.50 -24.12 -2.96
CA VAL A 55 -13.12 -22.91 -3.55
C VAL A 55 -12.45 -21.64 -3.01
N TYR A 56 -12.10 -21.61 -1.73
CA TYR A 56 -11.40 -20.48 -1.13
C TYR A 56 -9.97 -20.33 -1.69
N HIS A 57 -9.24 -21.43 -1.83
CA HIS A 57 -7.91 -21.43 -2.43
C HIS A 57 -7.95 -21.03 -3.91
N ASP A 58 -8.91 -21.54 -4.69
CA ASP A 58 -9.10 -21.18 -6.10
C ASP A 58 -9.36 -19.67 -6.28
N LEU A 59 -10.12 -19.06 -5.36
CA LEU A 59 -10.37 -17.61 -5.37
C LEU A 59 -9.11 -16.79 -5.07
N LEU A 60 -8.28 -17.24 -4.12
CA LEU A 60 -7.01 -16.59 -3.82
C LEU A 60 -6.04 -16.70 -4.99
N ASP A 61 -5.88 -17.90 -5.56
CA ASP A 61 -5.02 -18.13 -6.71
C ASP A 61 -5.46 -17.34 -7.94
N SER A 62 -6.78 -17.23 -8.17
CA SER A 62 -7.35 -16.41 -9.24
C SER A 62 -7.06 -14.92 -9.04
N LYS A 63 -7.20 -14.41 -7.80
CA LYS A 63 -6.86 -13.04 -7.45
C LYS A 63 -5.38 -12.74 -7.68
N ASP A 64 -4.50 -13.65 -7.27
CA ASP A 64 -3.04 -13.48 -7.40
C ASP A 64 -2.60 -13.53 -8.87
N LYS A 65 -3.20 -14.42 -9.68
CA LYS A 65 -3.00 -14.46 -11.13
C LYS A 65 -3.47 -13.17 -11.80
N LEU A 66 -4.66 -12.68 -11.47
CA LEU A 66 -5.17 -11.39 -11.98
C LEU A 66 -4.20 -10.26 -11.65
N SER A 67 -3.75 -10.16 -10.40
CA SER A 67 -2.77 -9.16 -9.96
C SER A 67 -1.47 -9.22 -10.78
N SER A 68 -0.93 -10.43 -10.96
CA SER A 68 0.29 -10.66 -11.75
C SER A 68 0.13 -10.27 -13.22
N GLU A 69 -1.01 -10.61 -13.83
CA GLU A 69 -1.29 -10.29 -15.23
C GLU A 69 -1.43 -8.77 -15.44
N TYR A 70 -2.15 -8.09 -14.54
CA TYR A 70 -2.27 -6.63 -14.55
C TYR A 70 -0.90 -5.96 -14.41
N GLN A 71 -0.07 -6.42 -13.47
CA GLN A 71 1.26 -5.87 -13.26
C GLN A 71 2.18 -6.11 -14.46
N SER A 72 2.10 -7.28 -15.08
CA SER A 72 2.85 -7.59 -16.30
C SER A 72 2.46 -6.69 -17.47
N LYS A 73 1.14 -6.53 -17.73
CA LYS A 73 0.65 -5.63 -18.78
C LYS A 73 1.03 -4.17 -18.54
N TYR A 74 0.93 -3.71 -17.29
CA TYR A 74 1.35 -2.38 -16.89
C TYR A 74 2.84 -2.16 -17.17
N ASN A 75 3.71 -3.08 -16.75
CA ASN A 75 5.15 -3.00 -16.98
C ASN A 75 5.50 -3.00 -18.48
N GLN A 76 4.81 -3.82 -19.29
CA GLN A 76 4.99 -3.83 -20.74
C GLN A 76 4.62 -2.48 -21.39
N ALA A 77 3.51 -1.87 -20.98
CA ALA A 77 3.09 -0.57 -21.48
C ALA A 77 4.09 0.53 -21.14
N TYR A 78 4.56 0.58 -19.88
CA TYR A 78 5.59 1.54 -19.45
C TYR A 78 6.89 1.36 -20.22
N HIS A 79 7.35 0.11 -20.39
CA HIS A 79 8.55 -0.16 -21.17
C HIS A 79 8.42 0.31 -22.62
N SER A 80 7.24 0.12 -23.25
CA SER A 80 6.98 0.61 -24.59
C SER A 80 7.07 2.14 -24.68
N ILE A 81 6.48 2.84 -23.69
CA ILE A 81 6.55 4.31 -23.59
C ILE A 81 8.00 4.78 -23.45
N ASP A 82 8.78 4.15 -22.58
CA ASP A 82 10.20 4.50 -22.38
C ASP A 82 11.01 4.34 -23.66
N VAL A 83 10.77 3.26 -24.41
CA VAL A 83 11.42 3.01 -25.71
C VAL A 83 11.04 4.09 -26.73
N GLU A 84 9.78 4.50 -26.78
CA GLU A 84 9.32 5.57 -27.68
C GLU A 84 9.91 6.93 -27.30
N LEU A 85 9.91 7.28 -26.02
CA LEU A 85 10.54 8.51 -25.51
C LEU A 85 12.03 8.54 -25.83
N TYR A 86 12.74 7.43 -25.68
CA TYR A 86 14.14 7.32 -26.05
C TYR A 86 14.37 7.56 -27.56
N LYS A 87 13.54 6.97 -28.42
CA LYS A 87 13.61 7.19 -29.88
C LYS A 87 13.35 8.65 -30.23
N LEU A 88 12.35 9.27 -29.61
CA LEU A 88 12.01 10.67 -29.82
C LEU A 88 13.17 11.60 -29.40
N ASN A 89 13.75 11.38 -28.22
CA ASN A 89 14.90 12.12 -27.74
C ASN A 89 16.08 12.03 -28.72
N LYS A 90 16.38 10.84 -29.24
CA LYS A 90 17.42 10.69 -30.28
C LYS A 90 17.12 11.46 -31.55
N ARG A 91 15.85 11.55 -31.96
CA ARG A 91 15.45 12.31 -33.15
C ARG A 91 15.63 13.82 -32.93
N ILE A 92 15.14 14.33 -31.80
CA ILE A 92 15.30 15.73 -31.40
C ILE A 92 16.79 16.11 -31.37
N ASP A 93 17.63 15.26 -30.79
CA ASP A 93 19.06 15.52 -30.67
C ASP A 93 19.75 15.61 -32.05
N ARG A 94 19.39 14.73 -32.99
CA ARG A 94 19.87 14.78 -34.38
C ARG A 94 19.40 16.03 -35.11
N GLU A 95 18.12 16.38 -34.98
CA GLU A 95 17.55 17.57 -35.62
C GLU A 95 18.20 18.84 -35.07
N THR A 96 18.41 18.92 -33.75
CA THR A 96 19.11 20.02 -33.08
C THR A 96 20.53 20.19 -33.61
N LYS A 97 21.29 19.09 -33.71
CA LYS A 97 22.64 19.11 -34.29
C LYS A 97 22.64 19.61 -35.74
N SER A 98 21.68 19.15 -36.55
CA SER A 98 21.54 19.59 -37.94
C SER A 98 21.21 21.08 -38.05
N ILE A 99 20.30 21.58 -37.21
CA ILE A 99 19.94 23.00 -37.15
C ILE A 99 21.16 23.84 -36.76
N ASN A 100 21.88 23.45 -35.71
CA ASN A 100 23.07 24.16 -35.24
C ASN A 100 24.16 24.21 -36.32
N TYR A 101 24.39 23.10 -37.02
CA TYR A 101 25.33 23.05 -38.13
C TYR A 101 24.94 24.04 -39.24
N ARG A 102 23.68 24.03 -39.68
CA ARG A 102 23.18 24.96 -40.71
C ARG A 102 23.29 26.42 -40.25
N TYR A 103 22.96 26.70 -38.99
CA TYR A 103 23.06 28.03 -38.41
C TYR A 103 24.51 28.53 -38.40
N ASN A 104 25.45 27.72 -37.91
CA ASN A 104 26.87 28.09 -37.84
C ASN A 104 27.45 28.34 -39.24
N ASN A 105 27.18 27.45 -40.21
CA ASN A 105 27.62 27.65 -41.59
C ASN A 105 27.05 28.95 -42.20
N LYS A 106 25.79 29.28 -41.90
CA LYS A 106 25.19 30.52 -42.40
C LYS A 106 25.81 31.74 -41.73
N LYS A 107 26.09 31.67 -40.43
CA LYS A 107 26.77 32.71 -39.65
C LYS A 107 28.17 32.97 -40.21
N GLU A 108 28.97 31.92 -40.45
CA GLU A 108 30.31 32.05 -41.04
C GLU A 108 30.25 32.70 -42.42
N LYS A 109 29.38 32.23 -43.31
CA LYS A 109 29.21 32.84 -44.65
C LYS A 109 28.86 34.33 -44.58
N VAL A 110 27.99 34.72 -43.66
CA VAL A 110 27.63 36.14 -43.49
C VAL A 110 28.82 36.93 -42.94
N TYR A 111 29.57 36.37 -41.99
CA TYR A 111 30.77 36.99 -41.45
C TYR A 111 31.82 37.24 -42.55
N ASP A 112 32.12 36.22 -43.36
CA ASP A 112 33.07 36.33 -44.47
C ASP A 112 32.65 37.38 -45.49
N GLN A 113 31.35 37.42 -45.84
CA GLN A 113 30.79 38.42 -46.76
C GLN A 113 30.87 39.85 -46.24
N VAL A 114 30.75 40.04 -44.92
CA VAL A 114 30.90 41.36 -44.30
C VAL A 114 32.38 41.76 -44.28
N LEU A 115 33.26 40.85 -43.91
CA LEU A 115 34.71 41.08 -43.88
C LEU A 115 35.25 41.45 -45.26
N SER A 116 34.84 40.73 -46.31
CA SER A 116 35.26 40.97 -47.69
C SER A 116 34.74 42.29 -48.28
N LYS A 117 33.79 42.96 -47.61
CA LYS A 117 33.28 44.28 -48.01
C LYS A 117 33.94 45.42 -47.27
N ILE A 118 34.58 45.13 -46.13
CA ILE A 118 35.25 46.11 -45.27
C ILE A 118 36.76 46.15 -45.56
N MET A 119 37.36 45.00 -45.91
CA MET A 119 38.71 44.91 -46.48
C MET A 119 38.69 45.21 -47.98
#